data_AF-A0A926JZ70-F1
#
_entry.id   AF-A0A926JZ70-F1
#
_cell.length_a   1.000
_cell.length_b   1.000
_cell.length_c   1.000
_cell.angle_alpha   90.00
_cell.angle_beta   90.00
_cell.angle_gamma   90.00
#
_symmetry.space_group_name_H-M   'P 1'
#
loop_
_entity.id
_entity.type
_entity.pdbx_description
1 polymer ?
#
loop_
_entity_poly.entity_id
_entity_poly.type
_entity_poly.pdbx_seq_one_letter_code
_entity_poly.pdbx_strand_id
1 'polypeptide(L)'
;MAASQDSGAGSRFVVNIVGLVGIVFGLLPVVRYLLDLSYFGFTTAPYDWLRLDGALRYLPPVMVLVVCIAVAYAMEKRLERD
;
A
#
# COMPACT_ATOMS: atom_id res chain seq x y z
N MET A 1 6.18 34.19 -14.26
CA MET A 1 7.32 33.40 -14.78
C MET A 1 7.49 32.22 -13.85
N ALA A 2 7.08 31.03 -14.29
CA ALA A 2 7.15 29.79 -13.53
C ALA A 2 8.55 29.20 -13.63
N ALA A 3 9.14 28.80 -12.51
CA ALA A 3 10.14 27.72 -12.42
C ALA A 3 10.50 27.46 -10.94
N SER A 4 10.47 26.18 -10.55
CA SER A 4 11.30 25.58 -9.48
C SER A 4 10.77 25.41 -8.05
N GLN A 5 9.45 25.41 -7.77
CA GLN A 5 8.92 25.10 -6.42
C GLN A 5 8.11 23.79 -6.29
N ASP A 6 7.71 23.15 -7.39
CA ASP A 6 6.69 22.08 -7.35
C ASP A 6 7.20 20.63 -7.25
N SER A 7 8.49 20.35 -7.47
CA SER A 7 8.96 18.96 -7.61
C SER A 7 8.98 18.17 -6.29
N GLY A 8 9.28 18.83 -5.17
CA GLY A 8 9.43 18.17 -3.86
C GLY A 8 8.14 17.96 -3.06
N ALA A 9 7.20 18.92 -3.11
CA ALA A 9 5.96 18.87 -2.33
C ALA A 9 4.95 17.87 -2.91
N GLY A 10 4.78 17.87 -4.23
CA GLY A 10 3.89 16.92 -4.92
C GLY A 10 4.36 15.48 -4.77
N SER A 11 5.66 15.22 -4.90
CA SER A 11 6.20 13.87 -4.77
C SER A 11 6.07 13.31 -3.34
N ARG A 12 6.31 14.13 -2.31
CA ARG A 12 6.07 13.75 -0.91
C ARG A 12 4.61 13.44 -0.63
N PHE A 13 3.68 14.18 -1.25
CA PHE A 13 2.25 13.89 -1.14
C PHE A 13 1.89 12.54 -1.76
N VAL A 14 2.44 12.22 -2.94
CA VAL A 14 2.23 10.92 -3.60
C VAL A 14 2.80 9.77 -2.76
N VAL A 15 4.01 9.92 -2.21
CA VAL A 15 4.60 8.90 -1.31
C VAL A 15 3.70 8.67 -0.09
N ASN A 16 3.14 9.74 0.49
CA ASN A 16 2.26 9.61 1.65
C ASN A 16 0.92 8.94 1.30
N ILE A 17 0.35 9.24 0.12
CA ILE A 17 -0.84 8.55 -0.41
C ILE A 17 -0.55 7.06 -0.64
N VAL A 18 0.59 6.73 -1.28
CA VAL A 18 1.00 5.35 -1.53
C VAL A 18 1.21 4.59 -0.21
N GLY A 19 1.83 5.23 0.78
CA GLY A 19 1.96 4.70 2.13
C GLY A 19 0.61 4.43 2.80
N LEU A 20 -0.32 5.39 2.71
CA LEU A 20 -1.68 5.25 3.22
C LEU A 20 -2.41 4.07 2.56
N VAL A 21 -2.31 3.94 1.23
CA VAL A 21 -2.90 2.82 0.48
C VAL A 21 -2.28 1.48 0.92
N GLY A 22 -0.95 1.42 1.08
CA GLY A 22 -0.26 0.22 1.58
C GLY A 22 -0.68 -0.17 2.99
N ILE A 23 -0.96 0.81 3.86
CA ILE A 23 -1.49 0.54 5.21
C ILE A 23 -2.93 0.02 5.13
N VAL A 24 -3.81 0.68 4.38
CA VAL A 24 -5.24 0.34 4.31
C VAL A 24 -5.48 -0.99 3.61
N PHE A 25 -4.73 -1.32 2.55
CA PHE A 25 -4.94 -2.51 1.72
C PHE A 25 -3.88 -3.61 1.93
N GLY A 26 -2.79 -3.33 2.63
CA GLY A 26 -1.79 -4.33 2.98
C GLY A 26 -1.80 -4.65 4.47
N LEU A 27 -1.45 -3.66 5.31
CA LEU A 27 -1.28 -3.89 6.75
C LEU A 27 -2.60 -4.22 7.46
N LEU A 28 -3.64 -3.44 7.21
CA LEU A 28 -4.95 -3.58 7.85
C LEU A 28 -5.59 -4.95 7.57
N PRO A 29 -5.63 -5.48 6.32
CA PRO A 29 -6.11 -6.84 6.07
C PRO A 29 -5.20 -7.93 6.68
N VAL A 30 -3.87 -7.78 6.72
CA VAL A 30 -2.98 -8.74 7.42
C VAL A 30 -3.31 -8.82 8.91
N VAL A 31 -3.43 -7.67 9.57
CA VAL A 31 -3.79 -7.57 11.00
C VAL A 31 -5.20 -8.13 11.23
N ARG A 32 -6.16 -7.83 10.35
CA ARG A 32 -7.51 -8.40 10.37
C ARG A 32 -7.49 -9.93 10.33
N TYR A 33 -6.74 -10.53 9.41
CA TYR A 33 -6.63 -11.98 9.31
C TYR A 33 -5.98 -12.60 10.56
N LEU A 34 -4.99 -11.94 11.15
CA LEU A 34 -4.31 -12.41 12.37
C LEU A 34 -5.20 -12.34 13.62
N LEU A 35 -6.02 -11.29 13.74
CA LEU A 35 -6.89 -11.09 14.90
C LEU A 35 -8.33 -11.60 14.68
N ASP A 36 -8.60 -12.22 13.52
CA ASP A 36 -9.90 -12.75 13.09
C ASP A 36 -11.08 -11.77 13.29
N LEU A 37 -10.83 -10.45 13.18
CA LEU A 37 -11.89 -9.45 13.32
C LEU A 37 -12.84 -9.61 12.13
N SER A 38 -14.09 -10.02 12.32
CA SER A 38 -15.04 -10.22 11.22
C SER A 38 -15.62 -8.92 10.63
N TYR A 39 -15.50 -7.77 11.31
CA TYR A 39 -16.23 -6.52 11.00
C TYR A 39 -15.74 -5.67 9.81
N PHE A 40 -14.45 -5.68 9.48
CA PHE A 40 -13.82 -4.99 8.34
C PHE A 40 -13.83 -5.81 7.02
N GLY A 41 -14.98 -6.33 6.59
CA GLY A 41 -15.08 -7.08 5.32
C GLY A 41 -14.70 -6.26 4.08
N PHE A 42 -14.77 -4.93 4.17
CA PHE A 42 -14.50 -4.02 3.05
C PHE A 42 -13.05 -4.07 2.54
N THR A 43 -12.06 -4.26 3.42
CA THR A 43 -10.64 -4.30 3.03
C THR A 43 -10.21 -5.65 2.46
N THR A 44 -11.05 -6.68 2.61
CA THR A 44 -10.80 -8.04 2.11
C THR A 44 -11.71 -8.44 0.96
N ALA A 45 -12.80 -7.70 0.73
CA ALA A 45 -13.70 -7.84 -0.41
C ALA A 45 -13.00 -7.98 -1.79
N PRO A 46 -11.96 -7.20 -2.14
CA PRO A 46 -11.27 -7.40 -3.41
C PRO A 46 -10.45 -8.72 -3.48
N TYR A 47 -10.06 -9.29 -2.34
CA TYR A 47 -9.24 -10.51 -2.26
C TYR A 47 -10.09 -11.79 -2.11
N ASP A 48 -11.32 -11.67 -1.61
CA ASP A 48 -12.24 -12.81 -1.43
C ASP A 48 -12.62 -13.51 -2.74
N TRP A 49 -12.58 -12.78 -3.87
CA TRP A 49 -12.81 -13.37 -5.20
C TRP A 49 -11.80 -14.46 -5.57
N LEU A 50 -10.58 -14.41 -4.99
CA LEU A 50 -9.54 -15.40 -5.30
C LEU A 50 -9.78 -16.76 -4.60
N ARG A 51 -10.72 -16.85 -3.65
CA ARG A 51 -11.08 -18.10 -2.93
C ARG A 51 -9.85 -18.91 -2.47
N LEU A 52 -8.80 -18.22 -2.04
CA LEU A 52 -7.58 -18.85 -1.55
C LEU A 52 -7.84 -19.46 -0.17
N ASP A 53 -7.29 -20.63 0.10
CA ASP A 53 -7.47 -21.33 1.38
C ASP A 53 -6.22 -21.25 2.28
N GLY A 54 -6.47 -21.22 3.59
CA GLY A 54 -5.42 -21.21 4.62
C GLY A 54 -4.45 -20.03 4.49
N ALA A 55 -3.15 -20.31 4.51
CA ALA A 55 -2.08 -19.31 4.50
C ALA A 55 -2.01 -18.50 3.19
N LEU A 56 -2.59 -18.99 2.09
CA LEU A 56 -2.62 -18.27 0.82
C LEU A 56 -3.48 -16.99 0.88
N ARG A 57 -4.38 -16.86 1.86
CA ARG A 57 -5.17 -15.63 2.06
C ARG A 57 -4.33 -14.41 2.43
N TYR A 58 -3.12 -14.63 2.95
CA TYR A 58 -2.18 -13.54 3.28
C TYR A 58 -1.36 -13.07 2.08
N LEU A 59 -1.30 -13.84 1.00
CA LEU A 59 -0.49 -13.52 -0.17
C LEU A 59 -0.93 -12.21 -0.85
N PRO A 60 -2.22 -11.98 -1.14
CA PRO A 60 -2.68 -10.75 -1.77
C PRO A 60 -2.34 -9.46 -0.98
N PRO A 61 -2.64 -9.35 0.33
CA PRO A 61 -2.33 -8.12 1.06
C PRO A 61 -0.81 -7.94 1.28
N VAL A 62 -0.04 -9.03 1.42
CA VAL A 62 1.43 -8.94 1.50
C VAL A 62 2.01 -8.45 0.19
N MET A 63 1.52 -8.93 -0.96
CA MET A 63 1.95 -8.46 -2.28
C MET A 63 1.69 -6.96 -2.46
N VAL A 64 0.52 -6.48 -2.03
CA VAL A 64 0.22 -5.04 -2.06
C VAL A 64 1.18 -4.25 -1.17
N LEU A 65 1.47 -4.73 0.03
CA LEU A 65 2.45 -4.12 0.93
C LEU A 65 3.84 -4.01 0.29
N VAL A 66 4.33 -5.11 -0.30
CA VAL A 66 5.63 -5.16 -0.98
C VAL A 66 5.66 -4.20 -2.17
N VAL A 67 4.61 -4.15 -2.98
CA VAL A 67 4.52 -3.24 -4.13
C VAL A 67 4.48 -1.78 -3.67
N CYS A 68 3.68 -1.44 -2.66
CA CYS A 68 3.63 -0.09 -2.11
C CYS A 68 4.99 0.35 -1.55
N ILE A 69 5.70 -0.53 -0.84
CA ILE A 69 7.06 -0.26 -0.33
C ILE A 69 8.04 -0.07 -1.50
N ALA A 70 8.01 -0.95 -2.49
CA ALA A 70 8.90 -0.87 -3.65
C ALA A 70 8.67 0.41 -4.46
N VAL A 71 7.41 0.80 -4.65
CA VAL A 71 7.05 2.06 -5.33
C VAL A 71 7.47 3.27 -4.51
N ALA A 72 7.19 3.28 -3.21
CA ALA A 72 7.63 4.38 -2.33
C ALA A 72 9.15 4.53 -2.36
N TYR A 73 9.89 3.42 -2.24
CA TYR A 73 11.35 3.41 -2.29
C TYR A 73 11.89 3.84 -3.67
N ALA A 74 11.26 3.42 -4.77
CA ALA A 74 11.63 3.85 -6.10
C ALA A 74 11.39 5.36 -6.32
N MET A 75 10.32 5.91 -5.73
CA MET A 75 10.02 7.34 -5.77
C MET A 75 10.98 8.15 -4.89
N GLU A 76 11.27 7.71 -3.66
CA GLU A 76 12.29 8.34 -2.79
C GLU A 76 13.66 8.34 -3.47
N LYS A 77 14.08 7.20 -4.03
CA LYS A 77 15.36 7.08 -4.72
C LYS A 77 15.44 7.90 -6.00
N ARG A 78 14.31 8.15 -6.69
CA ARG A 78 14.26 9.14 -7.78
C ARG A 78 14.40 10.56 -7.26
N LEU A 79 13.81 10.88 -6.12
CA LEU A 79 13.94 12.20 -5.49
C LEU A 79 15.36 12.52 -5.01
N GLU A 80 16.11 11.51 -4.57
CA GLU A 80 17.52 11.67 -4.17
C GLU A 80 18.48 11.79 -5.37
N ARG A 81 18.03 11.39 -6.57
CA ARG A 81 18.85 11.37 -7.79
C ARG A 81 18.72 12.67 -8.62
N ASP A 82 17.64 13.42 -8.44
CA ASP A 82 17.38 14.74 -9.04
C ASP A 82 17.93 15.85 -8.13
#